data_AF-V2WIE2-F1
#
_entry.id   AF-V2WIE2-F1
#
_cell.length_a   1.000
_cell.length_b   1.000
_cell.length_c   1.000
_cell.angle_alpha   90.00
_cell.angle_beta   90.00
_cell.angle_gamma   90.00
#
_symmetry.space_group_name_H-M   'P 1'
#
loop_
_entity.id
_entity.type
_entity.pdbx_description
1 polymer ?
#
loop_
_entity_poly.entity_id
_entity_poly.type
_entity_poly.pdbx_seq_one_letter_code
_entity_poly.pdbx_strand_id
1 'polypeptide(L)'
;MSAVWHTEFDNLQLWLEGTSTPNEYDICVAMEDWWNKYPKHPRRVLFVSRPITIGNETRTPPLPDPQILAIHATCARVAQMSGAAKYMDEYDQELDNSTVLAADGSSAAFFNQLLLSASLQAVLTHA
;
A
#
# COMPACT_ATOMS: atom_id res chain seq x y z
N MET A 1 7.43 -0.18 13.22
CA MET A 1 6.88 -1.52 12.90
C MET A 1 5.61 -1.46 12.07
N SER A 2 4.66 -0.53 12.25
CA SER A 2 3.50 -0.42 11.33
C SER A 2 3.89 0.05 9.92
N ALA A 3 4.94 0.88 9.80
CA ALA A 3 5.38 1.43 8.51
C ALA A 3 5.62 0.37 7.43
N VAL A 4 6.23 -0.77 7.77
CA VAL A 4 6.53 -1.84 6.80
C VAL A 4 5.24 -2.42 6.20
N TRP A 5 4.21 -2.67 7.03
CA TRP A 5 2.93 -3.21 6.55
C TRP A 5 2.17 -2.24 5.66
N HIS A 6 2.26 -0.93 5.95
CA HIS A 6 1.66 0.09 5.10
C HIS A 6 2.37 0.15 3.74
N THR A 7 3.70 0.10 3.72
CA THR A 7 4.46 0.08 2.46
C THR A 7 4.09 -1.14 1.59
N GLU A 8 4.04 -2.34 2.16
CA GLU A 8 3.64 -3.52 1.36
C GLU A 8 2.20 -3.45 0.87
N PHE A 9 1.30 -2.85 1.66
CA PHE A 9 -0.08 -2.64 1.26
C PHE A 9 -0.16 -1.62 0.11
N ASP A 10 0.53 -0.50 0.22
CA ASP A 10 0.56 0.57 -0.79
C ASP A 10 1.20 0.07 -2.10
N ASN A 11 2.23 -0.77 -2.02
CA ASN A 11 2.96 -1.34 -3.15
C ASN A 11 2.29 -2.59 -3.76
N LEU A 12 1.06 -2.92 -3.33
CA LEU A 12 0.32 -4.07 -3.84
C LEU A 12 1.01 -5.43 -3.60
N GLN A 13 1.90 -5.49 -2.61
CA GLN A 13 2.59 -6.71 -2.16
C GLN A 13 1.85 -7.42 -1.02
N LEU A 14 0.91 -6.72 -0.37
CA LEU A 14 0.00 -7.24 0.64
C LEU A 14 -1.42 -6.78 0.36
N TRP A 15 -2.41 -7.68 0.44
CA TRP A 15 -3.82 -7.33 0.29
C TRP A 15 -4.72 -8.13 1.23
N LEU A 16 -5.99 -7.71 1.32
CA LEU A 16 -6.98 -8.28 2.22
C LEU A 16 -8.11 -8.93 1.42
N GLU A 17 -8.31 -10.24 1.60
CA GLU A 17 -9.41 -10.97 0.97
C GLU A 17 -10.54 -11.20 1.97
N GLY A 18 -11.75 -10.76 1.63
CA GLY A 18 -12.92 -10.89 2.49
C GLY A 18 -13.27 -12.35 2.73
N THR A 19 -13.63 -12.69 3.98
CA THR A 19 -14.12 -14.02 4.34
C THR A 19 -15.66 -14.05 4.32
N SER A 20 -16.25 -15.18 4.70
CA SER A 20 -17.69 -15.30 4.94
C SER A 20 -18.18 -14.46 6.13
N THR A 21 -17.27 -13.95 6.96
CA THR A 21 -17.58 -13.17 8.16
C THR A 21 -17.41 -11.67 7.84
N PRO A 22 -18.41 -10.82 8.12
CA PRO A 22 -18.28 -9.37 7.89
C PRO A 22 -17.12 -8.74 8.65
N ASN A 23 -16.38 -7.85 7.98
CA ASN A 23 -15.19 -7.14 8.49
C ASN A 23 -14.00 -8.04 8.86
N GLU A 24 -14.04 -9.30 8.48
CA GLU A 24 -12.94 -10.25 8.62
C GLU A 24 -12.28 -10.49 7.27
N TYR A 25 -10.96 -10.51 7.26
CA TYR A 25 -10.16 -10.65 6.05
C TYR A 25 -8.97 -11.58 6.28
N ASP A 26 -8.70 -12.42 5.30
CA ASP A 26 -7.42 -13.13 5.19
C ASP A 26 -6.36 -12.18 4.65
N ILE A 27 -5.18 -12.20 5.26
CA ILE A 27 -4.03 -11.44 4.79
C ILE A 27 -3.30 -12.27 3.74
N CYS A 28 -3.30 -11.74 2.53
CA CYS A 28 -2.59 -12.31 1.40
C CYS A 28 -1.34 -11.48 1.11
N VAL A 29 -0.28 -12.15 0.67
CA VAL A 29 0.98 -11.52 0.31
C VAL A 29 1.46 -12.05 -1.03
N ALA A 30 2.23 -11.24 -1.73
CA ALA A 30 2.88 -11.60 -2.97
C ALA A 30 3.97 -12.65 -2.76
N MET A 31 4.76 -12.50 -1.69
CA MET A 31 5.91 -13.33 -1.40
C MET A 31 5.81 -13.95 0.00
N GLU A 32 5.52 -15.24 0.04
CA GLU A 32 5.37 -16.00 1.30
C GLU A 32 6.63 -15.98 2.17
N ASP A 33 7.82 -15.97 1.57
CA ASP A 33 9.10 -15.86 2.29
C ASP A 33 9.23 -14.57 3.10
N TRP A 34 8.63 -13.47 2.61
CA TRP A 34 8.59 -12.21 3.37
C TRP A 34 7.72 -12.36 4.61
N TRP A 35 6.52 -12.95 4.48
CA TRP A 35 5.63 -13.18 5.62
C TRP A 35 6.22 -14.16 6.64
N ASN A 36 6.96 -15.17 6.19
CA ASN A 36 7.59 -16.18 7.05
C ASN A 36 8.62 -15.58 8.03
N LYS A 37 9.11 -14.36 7.78
CA LYS A 37 9.94 -13.60 8.73
C LYS A 37 9.16 -13.12 9.97
N TYR A 38 7.83 -13.16 9.90
CA TYR A 38 6.90 -12.66 10.92
C TYR A 38 5.95 -13.76 11.45
N PRO A 39 6.46 -14.90 11.95
CA PRO A 39 5.65 -16.11 12.23
C PRO A 39 4.63 -15.94 13.38
N LYS A 40 4.75 -14.87 14.17
CA LYS A 40 3.82 -14.59 15.28
C LYS A 40 2.60 -13.77 14.85
N HIS A 41 2.57 -13.28 13.62
CA HIS A 41 1.48 -12.46 13.13
C HIS A 41 0.34 -13.34 12.59
N PRO A 42 -0.92 -13.05 12.94
CA PRO A 42 -2.05 -13.83 12.46
C PRO A 42 -2.25 -13.59 10.96
N ARG A 43 -2.69 -14.64 10.24
CA ARG A 43 -3.06 -14.53 8.82
C ARG A 43 -4.46 -14.02 8.56
N ARG A 44 -5.16 -13.63 9.62
CA ARG A 44 -6.52 -13.15 9.57
C ARG A 44 -6.67 -11.95 10.48
N VAL A 45 -7.41 -10.97 10.02
CA VAL A 45 -7.71 -9.74 10.76
C VAL A 45 -9.20 -9.52 10.81
N LEU A 46 -9.67 -9.04 11.97
CA LEU A 46 -11.03 -8.57 12.18
C LEU A 46 -10.97 -7.08 12.49
N PHE A 47 -11.57 -6.25 11.63
CA PHE A 47 -11.68 -4.82 11.92
C PHE A 47 -12.78 -4.58 12.94
N VAL A 48 -12.40 -3.92 14.03
CA VAL A 48 -13.31 -3.49 15.08
C VAL A 48 -13.19 -1.98 15.25
N SER A 49 -14.33 -1.29 15.31
CA SER A 49 -14.33 0.12 15.64
C SER A 49 -14.39 0.29 17.15
N ARG A 50 -13.50 1.12 17.69
CA ARG A 50 -13.44 1.45 19.11
C ARG A 50 -13.53 2.97 19.27
N PRO A 51 -14.31 3.48 20.24
CA PRO A 51 -14.35 4.90 20.52
C PRO A 51 -12.94 5.43 20.83
N ILE A 52 -12.60 6.57 20.23
CA ILE A 52 -11.39 7.31 20.52
C ILE A 52 -11.78 8.68 21.08
N THR A 53 -11.13 9.06 22.18
CA THR A 53 -11.30 10.37 22.80
C THR A 53 -10.14 11.27 22.41
N ILE A 54 -10.45 12.42 21.82
CA ILE A 54 -9.47 13.46 21.45
C ILE A 54 -9.91 14.74 22.16
N GLY A 55 -9.17 15.13 23.21
CA GLY A 55 -9.59 16.21 24.11
C GLY A 55 -10.91 15.86 24.82
N ASN A 56 -11.95 16.66 24.58
CA ASN A 56 -13.28 16.47 25.18
C ASN A 56 -14.28 15.80 24.22
N GLU A 57 -13.87 15.47 22.99
CA GLU A 57 -14.72 14.83 22.00
C GLU A 57 -14.45 13.33 21.98
N THR A 58 -15.50 12.52 21.99
CA THR A 58 -15.41 11.07 21.78
C THR A 58 -16.08 10.73 20.45
N ARG A 59 -15.31 10.14 19.54
CA ARG A 59 -15.79 9.72 18.22
C ARG A 59 -15.48 8.25 17.99
N THR A 60 -16.32 7.58 17.21
CA THR A 60 -16.11 6.18 16.82
C THR A 60 -15.77 6.17 15.33
N PRO A 61 -14.55 5.79 14.93
CA PRO A 61 -14.14 5.82 13.53
C PRO A 61 -14.97 4.82 12.71
N PRO A 62 -15.28 5.10 11.44
CA PRO A 62 -15.94 4.12 10.58
C PRO A 62 -15.03 2.91 10.36
N LEU A 63 -15.64 1.74 10.15
CA LEU A 63 -14.92 0.57 9.65
C LEU A 63 -14.50 0.81 8.18
N PRO A 64 -13.44 0.14 7.71
CA PRO A 64 -13.06 0.20 6.29
C PRO A 64 -14.20 -0.26 5.39
N ASP A 65 -14.36 0.40 4.24
CA ASP A 65 -15.34 -0.02 3.24
C ASP A 65 -14.86 -1.32 2.55
N PRO A 66 -15.63 -2.42 2.63
CA PRO A 66 -15.26 -3.69 2.00
C PRO A 66 -15.09 -3.59 0.48
N GLN A 67 -15.79 -2.67 -0.20
CA GLN A 67 -15.69 -2.51 -1.64
C GLN A 67 -14.34 -1.92 -2.04
N ILE A 68 -13.83 -0.95 -1.27
CA ILE A 68 -12.52 -0.35 -1.50
C ILE A 68 -11.41 -1.39 -1.28
N LEU A 69 -11.54 -2.20 -0.23
CA LEU A 69 -10.60 -3.30 0.03
C LEU A 69 -10.61 -4.34 -1.10
N ALA A 70 -11.79 -4.68 -1.63
CA ALA A 70 -11.90 -5.61 -2.76
C ALA A 70 -11.29 -5.06 -4.06
N ILE A 71 -11.43 -3.76 -4.32
CA ILE A 71 -10.76 -3.09 -5.46
C ILE A 71 -9.24 -3.19 -5.32
N HIS A 72 -8.70 -2.86 -4.15
CA HIS A 72 -7.27 -2.96 -3.87
C HIS A 72 -6.76 -4.40 -4.06
N ALA A 73 -7.44 -5.39 -3.48
CA ALA A 73 -7.10 -6.80 -3.65
C ALA A 73 -7.10 -7.24 -5.13
N THR A 74 -8.06 -6.75 -5.91
CA THR A 74 -8.12 -7.01 -7.36
C THR A 74 -6.91 -6.42 -8.07
N CYS A 75 -6.56 -5.16 -7.79
CA CYS A 75 -5.38 -4.51 -8.33
C CYS A 75 -4.09 -5.26 -7.97
N ALA A 76 -3.95 -5.69 -6.71
CA ALA A 76 -2.81 -6.45 -6.26
C ALA A 76 -2.67 -7.77 -7.01
N ARG A 77 -3.75 -8.54 -7.11
CA ARG A 77 -3.73 -9.80 -7.88
C ARG A 77 -3.35 -9.58 -9.34
N VAL A 78 -3.89 -8.55 -9.99
CA VAL A 78 -3.54 -8.21 -11.37
C VAL A 78 -2.07 -7.83 -11.47
N ALA A 79 -1.53 -7.02 -10.54
CA ALA A 79 -0.13 -6.64 -10.53
C ALA A 79 0.80 -7.85 -10.38
N GLN A 80 0.46 -8.79 -9.50
CA GLN A 80 1.22 -10.02 -9.29
C GLN A 80 1.14 -10.97 -10.51
N MET A 81 -0.04 -11.13 -11.12
CA MET A 81 -0.23 -12.01 -12.27
C MET A 81 0.36 -11.46 -13.58
N SER A 82 0.41 -10.14 -13.74
CA SER A 82 0.96 -9.49 -14.93
C SER A 82 2.46 -9.23 -14.87
N GLY A 83 3.09 -9.44 -13.70
CA GLY A 83 4.47 -9.04 -13.44
C GLY A 83 4.64 -7.53 -13.24
N ALA A 84 3.56 -6.74 -13.26
CA ALA A 84 3.62 -5.30 -13.03
C ALA A 84 4.08 -4.95 -11.60
N ALA A 85 3.88 -5.83 -10.63
CA ALA A 85 4.44 -5.67 -9.28
C ALA A 85 5.97 -5.55 -9.29
N LYS A 86 6.66 -6.35 -10.12
CA LYS A 86 8.13 -6.26 -10.28
C LYS A 86 8.56 -4.93 -10.90
N TYR A 87 7.77 -4.42 -11.84
CA TYR A 87 8.03 -3.10 -12.43
C TYR A 87 7.84 -1.97 -11.40
N MET A 88 6.84 -2.07 -10.52
CA MET A 88 6.64 -1.12 -9.42
C MET A 88 7.81 -1.17 -8.43
N ASP A 89 8.28 -2.36 -8.05
CA ASP A 89 9.42 -2.52 -7.15
C ASP A 89 10.72 -1.96 -7.75
N GLU A 90 10.99 -2.23 -9.04
CA GLU A 90 12.13 -1.67 -9.77
C GLU A 90 12.03 -0.14 -9.87
N TYR A 91 10.82 0.37 -10.10
CA TYR A 91 10.54 1.80 -10.18
C TYR A 91 10.75 2.52 -8.84
N ASP A 92 10.24 1.98 -7.73
CA ASP A 92 10.46 2.53 -6.39
C ASP A 92 11.94 2.45 -6.01
N GLN A 93 12.62 1.36 -6.37
CA GLN A 93 14.06 1.24 -6.17
C GLN A 93 14.85 2.27 -7.01
N GLU A 94 14.44 2.55 -8.24
CA GLU A 94 15.02 3.62 -9.06
C GLU A 94 14.72 4.99 -8.46
N LEU A 95 13.52 5.19 -7.89
CA LEU A 95 13.14 6.41 -7.18
C LEU A 95 14.04 6.71 -5.99
N ASP A 96 14.33 5.69 -5.18
CA ASP A 96 15.16 5.81 -3.98
C ASP A 96 16.66 5.93 -4.30
N ASN A 97 17.13 5.30 -5.39
CA ASN A 97 18.56 5.26 -5.74
C ASN A 97 19.00 6.34 -6.74
N SER A 98 18.10 6.90 -7.53
CA SER A 98 18.40 7.92 -8.53
C SER A 98 18.49 9.31 -7.90
N THR A 99 19.67 9.65 -7.39
CA THR A 99 19.98 10.99 -6.85
C THR A 99 20.36 12.01 -7.93
N VAL A 100 20.58 11.58 -9.18
CA VAL A 100 21.02 12.44 -10.28
C VAL A 100 20.48 11.91 -11.61
N LEU A 101 20.02 12.82 -12.48
CA LEU A 101 19.62 12.48 -13.84
C LEU A 101 20.82 11.99 -14.65
N ALA A 102 20.66 10.85 -15.33
CA ALA A 102 21.68 10.34 -16.23
C ALA A 102 21.94 11.35 -17.36
N ALA A 103 23.22 11.66 -17.61
CA ALA A 103 23.63 12.67 -18.58
C ALA A 103 23.26 12.33 -20.04
N ASP A 104 22.95 11.06 -20.32
CA ASP A 104 22.52 10.55 -21.62
C ASP A 104 21.02 10.74 -21.88
N GLY A 105 20.27 11.29 -20.91
CA GLY A 105 18.84 11.54 -21.04
C GLY A 105 17.96 10.31 -20.82
N SER A 106 18.52 9.15 -20.46
CA SER A 106 17.75 7.95 -20.14
C SER A 106 16.79 8.15 -18.96
N SER A 107 17.09 9.08 -18.04
CA SER A 107 16.24 9.44 -16.90
C SER A 107 15.12 10.46 -17.23
N ALA A 108 14.91 10.85 -18.49
CA ALA A 108 13.94 11.90 -18.83
C ALA A 108 12.48 11.50 -18.55
N ALA A 109 12.10 10.24 -18.75
CA ALA A 109 10.77 9.74 -18.41
C ALA A 109 10.54 9.77 -16.89
N PHE A 110 11.56 9.32 -16.15
CA PHE A 110 11.59 9.31 -14.68
C PHE A 110 11.49 10.72 -14.09
N PHE A 111 12.22 11.70 -14.63
CA PHE A 111 12.13 13.11 -14.21
C PHE A 111 10.71 13.70 -14.35
N ASN A 112 10.06 13.42 -15.48
CA ASN A 112 8.70 13.92 -15.71
C ASN A 112 7.69 13.31 -14.72
N GLN A 113 7.87 12.05 -14.34
CA GLN A 113 7.03 11.43 -13.31
C GLN A 113 7.29 12.00 -11.93
N LEU A 114 8.54 12.27 -11.56
CA LEU A 114 8.89 12.96 -10.31
C LEU A 114 8.26 14.35 -10.21
N LEU A 115 8.23 15.10 -11.31
CA LEU A 115 7.54 16.39 -11.35
C LEU A 115 6.03 16.22 -11.15
N LEU A 116 5.42 15.21 -11.77
CA LEU A 116 3.99 14.94 -11.63
C LEU A 116 3.62 14.52 -10.20
N SER A 117 4.41 13.65 -9.57
CA SER A 117 4.16 13.20 -8.19
C SER A 117 4.34 14.33 -7.19
N ALA A 118 5.40 15.13 -7.30
CA ALA A 118 5.62 16.30 -6.45
C ALA A 118 4.50 17.34 -6.60
N SER A 119 4.01 17.55 -7.82
CA SER A 119 2.88 18.43 -8.09
C SER A 119 1.59 17.93 -7.42
N LEU A 120 1.33 16.62 -7.48
CA LEU A 120 0.16 16.01 -6.86
C LEU A 120 0.23 16.08 -5.33
N GLN A 121 1.41 15.85 -4.75
CA GLN A 121 1.64 16.00 -3.31
C GLN A 121 1.42 17.43 -2.84
N ALA A 122 1.92 18.42 -3.58
CA ALA A 122 1.72 19.83 -3.27
C ALA A 122 0.22 20.21 -3.24
N VAL A 123 -0.56 19.70 -4.19
CA VAL A 123 -2.02 19.92 -4.24
C VAL A 123 -2.73 19.26 -3.06
N LEU A 124 -2.35 18.03 -2.69
CA LEU A 124 -2.95 17.31 -1.57
C LEU A 124 -2.58 17.89 -0.19
N THR A 125 -1.43 18.54 -0.05
CA THR A 125 -1.02 19.19 1.21
C THR A 125 -1.64 20.57 1.45
N HIS A 126 -2.33 21.13 0.45
CA HIS A 126 -2.95 22.46 0.50
C HIS A 126 -4.48 22.43 0.36
N ALA A 127 -5.10 21.24 0.36
CA ALA A 127 -6.55 21.03 0.42
C ALA A 127 -6.99 20.64 1.85
#